data_AF-A0AAD9TNG3-F1
#
_entry.id   AF-A0AAD9TNG3-F1
#
_cell.length_a   1.000
_cell.length_b   1.000
_cell.length_c   1.000
_cell.angle_alpha   90.00
_cell.angle_beta   90.00
_cell.angle_gamma   90.00
#
_symmetry.space_group_name_H-M   'P 1'
#
loop_
_entity.id
_entity.type
_entity.pdbx_description
1 polymer ?
#
loop_
_entity_poly.entity_id
_entity_poly.type
_entity_poly.pdbx_seq_one_letter_code
_entity_poly.pdbx_strand_id
1 'polypeptide(L)'
;MTDWKFTGGLPPLSDDEWFQEFEKYKQSPDYKRVNKGMSIEDFKFIYWMEYAHHMWGRGLGIIFALPFSYFLRKGYITVRLGLRLSSLFALGAGQGFIGWLMVKSGLEDPPSEYTQTRVSPYRLVAHLTSAFVI
;
A
#
# COMPACT_ATOMS: atom_id res chain seq x y z
N MET A 1 3.54 7.86 -5.85
CA MET A 1 2.39 8.16 -4.95
C MET A 1 1.13 8.45 -5.75
N THR A 2 1.26 9.18 -6.86
CA THR A 2 0.09 9.67 -7.64
C THR A 2 -0.42 8.68 -8.68
N ASP A 3 0.45 7.82 -9.22
CA ASP A 3 0.07 6.76 -10.17
C ASP A 3 0.19 5.38 -9.54
N TRP A 4 -0.93 4.81 -9.06
CA TRP A 4 -0.96 3.45 -8.55
C TRP A 4 -0.95 2.42 -9.69
N LYS A 5 -0.02 1.46 -9.62
CA LYS A 5 0.00 0.28 -10.48
C LYS A 5 -0.13 -1.00 -9.64
N PHE A 6 -0.99 -1.91 -10.07
CA PHE A 6 -1.23 -3.19 -9.40
C PHE A 6 0.07 -3.99 -9.22
N THR A 7 0.88 -4.09 -10.28
CA THR A 7 2.18 -4.79 -10.30
C THR A 7 3.28 -4.07 -9.53
N GLY A 8 3.04 -2.84 -9.05
CA GLY A 8 4.11 -1.93 -8.66
C GLY A 8 4.80 -1.32 -9.89
N GLY A 9 5.64 -0.33 -9.63
CA GLY A 9 6.51 0.32 -10.60
C GLY A 9 7.86 0.60 -9.95
N LEU A 10 8.89 0.81 -10.76
CA LEU A 10 10.18 1.27 -10.25
C LEU A 10 10.02 2.67 -9.63
N PRO A 11 10.72 2.96 -8.52
CA PRO A 11 10.76 4.33 -8.00
C PRO A 11 11.52 5.22 -9.00
N PRO A 12 11.34 6.55 -8.95
CA PRO A 12 12.16 7.48 -9.75
C PRO A 12 13.65 7.22 -9.52
N LEU A 13 14.40 7.05 -10.61
CA LEU A 13 15.84 6.72 -10.60
C LEU A 13 16.71 7.92 -10.97
N SER A 14 16.13 8.94 -11.63
CA SER A 14 16.82 10.18 -11.99
C SER A 14 16.21 11.39 -11.27
N ASP A 15 16.99 12.47 -11.17
CA ASP A 15 16.52 13.72 -10.57
C ASP A 15 15.33 14.31 -11.34
N ASP A 16 15.35 14.24 -12.67
CA ASP A 16 14.22 14.70 -13.51
C ASP A 16 12.92 13.93 -13.22
N GLU A 17 13.00 12.61 -13.05
CA GLU A 17 11.83 11.80 -12.67
C GLU A 17 11.33 12.14 -11.26
N TRP A 18 12.25 12.43 -10.32
CA TRP A 18 11.89 12.89 -8.98
C TRP A 18 11.18 14.25 -9.01
N PHE A 19 11.66 15.19 -9.84
CA PHE A 19 10.99 16.48 -10.04
C PHE A 19 9.59 16.29 -10.63
N GLN A 20 9.43 15.43 -11.63
CA GLN A 20 8.12 15.16 -12.22
C GLN A 20 7.13 14.55 -11.20
N GLU A 21 7.55 13.55 -10.43
CA GLU A 21 6.68 12.95 -9.41
C GLU A 21 6.36 13.94 -8.28
N PHE A 22 7.32 14.81 -7.92
CA PHE A 22 7.09 15.86 -6.94
C PHE A 22 6.12 16.94 -7.46
N GLU A 23 6.20 17.33 -8.73
CA GLU A 23 5.23 18.24 -9.34
C GLU A 23 3.81 17.65 -9.37
N LYS A 24 3.67 16.35 -9.64
CA LYS A 24 2.39 15.65 -9.48
C LYS A 24 1.92 15.69 -8.02
N TYR A 25 2.82 15.44 -7.07
CA TYR A 25 2.49 15.50 -5.64
C TYR A 25 2.02 16.89 -5.21
N LYS A 26 2.60 17.97 -5.74
CA LYS A 26 2.16 19.36 -5.47
C LYS A 26 0.72 19.63 -5.87
N GLN A 27 0.21 18.89 -6.85
CA GLN A 27 -1.19 19.01 -7.28
C GLN A 27 -2.16 18.31 -6.33
N SER A 28 -1.67 17.40 -5.48
CA SER A 28 -2.50 16.67 -4.52
C SER A 28 -3.10 17.59 -3.45
N PRO A 29 -4.28 17.24 -2.91
CA PRO A 29 -4.86 17.93 -1.77
C PRO A 29 -3.93 17.94 -0.53
N ASP A 30 -3.17 16.86 -0.32
CA ASP A 30 -2.26 16.70 0.81
C ASP A 30 -1.15 17.75 0.80
N TYR A 31 -0.53 17.97 -0.36
CA TYR A 31 0.47 19.04 -0.50
C TYR A 31 -0.16 20.42 -0.28
N LYS A 32 -1.31 20.68 -0.89
CA LYS A 32 -1.96 22.00 -0.84
C LYS A 32 -2.39 22.39 0.58
N ARG A 33 -2.76 21.42 1.43
CA ARG A 33 -3.39 21.67 2.74
C ARG A 33 -2.51 21.34 3.94
N VAL A 34 -1.71 20.29 3.86
CA VAL A 34 -0.93 19.78 5.00
C VAL A 34 0.56 20.03 4.80
N ASN A 35 1.08 19.74 3.60
CA ASN A 35 2.51 19.74 3.32
C ASN A 35 2.95 20.93 2.45
N LYS A 36 2.26 22.07 2.58
CA LYS A 36 2.53 23.25 1.74
C LYS A 36 3.92 23.80 2.04
N GLY A 37 4.73 23.97 0.99
CA GLY A 37 6.12 24.44 1.12
C GLY A 37 7.12 23.34 1.50
N MET A 38 6.70 22.06 1.52
CA MET A 38 7.58 20.91 1.68
C MET A 38 8.69 20.90 0.61
N SER A 39 9.90 20.49 1.00
CA SER A 39 11.05 20.32 0.11
C SER A 39 10.96 19.01 -0.69
N ILE A 40 11.77 18.87 -1.73
CA ILE A 40 11.82 17.60 -2.50
C ILE A 40 12.46 16.48 -1.68
N GLU A 41 13.37 16.80 -0.76
CA GLU A 41 14.01 15.86 0.16
C GLU A 41 13.00 15.26 1.15
N ASP A 42 12.15 16.10 1.74
CA ASP A 42 11.06 15.65 2.63
C ASP A 42 10.06 14.77 1.88
N PHE A 43 9.75 15.15 0.64
CA PHE A 43 8.89 14.34 -0.23
C PHE A 43 9.51 12.97 -0.52
N LYS A 44 10.81 12.91 -0.84
CA LYS A 44 11.54 11.64 -1.07
C LYS A 44 11.43 10.73 0.15
N PHE A 45 11.55 11.25 1.37
CA PHE A 45 11.39 10.45 2.59
C PHE A 45 10.00 9.81 2.70
N ILE A 46 8.93 10.60 2.57
CA ILE A 46 7.55 10.10 2.65
C ILE A 46 7.28 9.09 1.53
N TYR A 47 7.72 9.40 0.31
CA TYR A 47 7.60 8.50 -0.84
C TYR A 47 8.25 7.14 -0.54
N TRP A 48 9.48 7.13 -0.02
CA TRP A 48 10.20 5.90 0.27
C TRP A 48 9.54 5.06 1.35
N MET A 49 8.99 5.68 2.39
CA MET A 49 8.24 4.97 3.43
C MET A 49 7.01 4.26 2.87
N GLU A 50 6.22 4.96 2.05
CA GLU A 50 5.05 4.36 1.40
C GLU A 50 5.46 3.27 0.42
N TYR A 51 6.45 3.54 -0.43
CA TYR A 51 6.96 2.61 -1.43
C TYR A 51 7.48 1.32 -0.76
N ALA A 52 8.31 1.44 0.27
CA ALA A 52 8.86 0.30 1.00
C ALA A 52 7.76 -0.53 1.67
N HIS A 53 6.78 0.12 2.32
CA HIS A 53 5.63 -0.55 2.92
C HIS A 53 4.83 -1.37 1.88
N HIS A 54 4.55 -0.75 0.74
CA HIS A 54 3.90 -1.38 -0.40
C HIS A 54 4.70 -2.54 -1.00
N MET A 55 6.03 -2.42 -1.10
CA MET A 55 6.89 -3.50 -1.59
C MET A 55 7.00 -4.65 -0.59
N TRP A 56 6.99 -4.36 0.71
CA TRP A 56 6.97 -5.38 1.77
C TRP A 56 5.71 -6.24 1.71
N GLY A 57 4.53 -5.65 1.56
CA GLY A 57 3.30 -6.43 1.39
C GLY A 57 3.37 -7.39 0.19
N ARG A 58 3.87 -6.91 -0.96
CA ARG A 58 4.06 -7.74 -2.17
C ARG A 58 5.10 -8.83 -1.97
N GLY A 59 6.25 -8.48 -1.38
CA GLY A 59 7.34 -9.41 -1.10
C GLY A 59 6.89 -10.56 -0.21
N LEU A 60 6.16 -10.27 0.88
CA LEU A 60 5.57 -11.29 1.74
C LEU A 60 4.59 -12.20 0.99
N GLY A 61 3.73 -11.60 0.15
CA GLY A 61 2.81 -12.37 -0.70
C GLY A 61 3.54 -13.33 -1.64
N ILE A 62 4.61 -12.90 -2.30
CA ILE A 62 5.42 -13.73 -3.21
C ILE A 62 6.16 -14.83 -2.46
N ILE A 63 6.84 -14.47 -1.36
CA ILE A 63 7.61 -15.40 -0.52
C ILE A 63 6.70 -16.47 0.08
N PHE A 64 5.44 -16.16 0.36
CA PHE A 64 4.45 -17.14 0.78
C PHE A 64 3.92 -17.97 -0.40
N ALA A 65 3.46 -17.32 -1.47
CA ALA A 65 2.72 -17.96 -2.55
C ALA A 65 3.58 -18.94 -3.37
N LEU A 66 4.85 -18.62 -3.62
CA LEU A 66 5.72 -19.47 -4.45
C LEU A 66 6.02 -20.82 -3.79
N PRO A 67 6.53 -20.91 -2.54
CA PRO A 67 6.74 -22.19 -1.87
C PRO A 67 5.42 -22.91 -1.62
N PHE A 68 4.36 -22.21 -1.22
CA PHE A 68 3.05 -22.81 -1.00
C PHE A 68 2.54 -23.51 -2.26
N SER A 69 2.56 -22.83 -3.41
CA SER A 69 2.14 -23.40 -4.70
C SER A 69 3.01 -24.59 -5.11
N TYR A 70 4.34 -24.51 -4.87
CA TYR A 70 5.27 -25.59 -5.14
C TYR A 70 4.94 -26.85 -4.32
N PHE A 71 4.81 -26.72 -3.00
CA PHE A 71 4.56 -27.83 -2.09
C PHE A 71 3.15 -28.41 -2.25
N LEU A 72 2.16 -27.58 -2.56
CA LEU A 72 0.80 -28.02 -2.88
C LEU A 72 0.79 -28.87 -4.15
N ARG A 73 1.46 -28.42 -5.22
CA ARG A 73 1.59 -29.18 -6.48
C ARG A 73 2.36 -30.49 -6.31
N LYS A 74 3.35 -30.52 -5.42
CA LYS A 74 4.12 -31.74 -5.10
C LYS A 74 3.38 -32.70 -4.18
N GLY A 75 2.22 -32.33 -3.63
CA GLY A 75 1.48 -33.15 -2.68
C GLY A 75 2.18 -33.32 -1.34
N TYR A 76 3.12 -32.44 -0.98
CA TYR A 76 3.84 -32.49 0.29
C TYR A 76 3.03 -31.93 1.46
N ILE A 77 1.85 -31.37 1.17
CA ILE A 77 0.96 -30.74 2.15
C ILE A 77 -0.31 -31.60 2.30
N THR A 78 -0.67 -31.91 3.54
CA THR A 78 -1.95 -32.57 3.83
C THR A 78 -3.12 -31.64 3.51
N VAL A 79 -4.29 -32.18 3.14
CA VAL A 79 -5.47 -31.35 2.81
C VAL A 79 -5.81 -30.36 3.91
N ARG A 80 -5.74 -30.77 5.18
CA ARG A 80 -5.99 -29.90 6.34
C ARG A 80 -4.99 -28.74 6.43
N LEU A 81 -3.70 -29.01 6.22
CA LEU A 81 -2.67 -27.97 6.22
C LEU A 81 -2.84 -27.03 5.01
N GLY A 82 -3.16 -27.58 3.84
CA GLY A 82 -3.42 -26.81 2.62
C GLY A 82 -4.57 -25.83 2.80
N LEU A 83 -5.70 -26.27 3.37
CA LEU A 83 -6.83 -25.40 3.69
C LEU A 83 -6.45 -24.27 4.65
N ARG A 84 -5.69 -24.57 5.72
CA ARG A 84 -5.24 -23.55 6.69
C ARG A 84 -4.33 -22.51 6.04
N LEU A 85 -3.35 -22.95 5.25
CA LEU A 85 -2.42 -22.06 4.55
C LEU A 85 -3.15 -21.22 3.49
N SER A 86 -4.10 -21.80 2.76
CA SER A 86 -4.96 -21.06 1.83
C SER A 86 -5.80 -19.99 2.55
N SER A 87 -6.38 -20.31 3.71
CA SER A 87 -7.12 -19.33 4.51
C SER A 87 -6.24 -18.18 4.97
N LEU A 88 -5.03 -18.47 5.48
CA LEU A 88 -4.06 -17.43 5.88
C LEU A 88 -3.65 -16.56 4.68
N PHE A 89 -3.40 -17.17 3.52
CA PHE A 89 -3.08 -16.42 2.31
C PHE A 89 -4.23 -15.51 1.86
N ALA A 90 -5.47 -16.01 1.92
CA ALA A 90 -6.66 -15.23 1.58
C ALA A 90 -6.86 -14.05 2.55
N LEU A 91 -6.64 -14.26 3.86
CA LEU A 91 -6.69 -13.19 4.84
C LEU A 91 -5.61 -12.13 4.59
N GLY A 92 -4.36 -12.54 4.30
CA GLY A 92 -3.28 -11.64 3.93
C GLY A 92 -3.56 -10.84 2.65
N ALA A 93 -4.11 -11.48 1.62
CA ALA A 93 -4.55 -10.79 0.41
C ALA A 93 -5.70 -9.80 0.68
N GLY A 94 -6.65 -10.19 1.54
CA GLY A 94 -7.72 -9.33 2.03
C GLY A 94 -7.19 -8.12 2.79
N GLN A 95 -6.11 -8.28 3.56
CA GLN A 95 -5.42 -7.19 4.25
C GLN A 95 -4.93 -6.13 3.24
N GLY A 96 -4.21 -6.56 2.19
CA GLY A 96 -3.74 -5.68 1.13
C GLY A 96 -4.90 -4.98 0.39
N PHE A 97 -6.02 -5.68 0.18
CA PHE A 97 -7.23 -5.10 -0.39
C PHE A 97 -7.85 -4.00 0.50
N ILE A 98 -7.94 -4.23 1.81
CA ILE A 98 -8.39 -3.20 2.78
C ILE A 98 -7.45 -1.98 2.72
N GLY A 99 -6.14 -2.20 2.63
CA GLY A 99 -5.15 -1.11 2.52
C GLY A 99 -5.35 -0.27 1.26
N TRP A 100 -5.61 -0.92 0.13
CA TRP A 100 -5.93 -0.22 -1.11
C TRP A 100 -7.23 0.59 -1.02
N LEU A 101 -8.30 0.01 -0.47
CA LEU A 101 -9.56 0.74 -0.26
C LEU A 101 -9.36 1.95 0.65
N MET A 102 -8.59 1.78 1.73
CA MET A 102 -8.25 2.83 2.66
C MET A 102 -7.63 4.02 1.92
N VAL A 103 -6.54 3.82 1.18
CA VAL A 103 -5.86 4.90 0.45
C VAL A 103 -6.76 5.53 -0.63
N LYS A 104 -7.40 4.72 -1.48
CA LYS A 104 -8.28 5.22 -2.56
C LYS A 104 -9.36 6.16 -2.03
N SER A 105 -9.97 5.78 -0.92
CA SER A 105 -11.07 6.52 -0.32
C SER A 105 -10.67 7.77 0.49
N GLY A 106 -9.36 7.97 0.70
CA GLY A 106 -8.82 9.18 1.35
C GLY A 106 -8.44 10.29 0.37
N LEU A 107 -8.42 9.98 -0.93
CA LEU A 107 -8.07 10.90 -2.02
C LEU A 107 -9.29 11.56 -2.67
N GLU A 108 -10.50 11.29 -2.19
CA GLU A 108 -11.73 11.95 -2.64
C GLU A 108 -11.80 13.38 -2.08
N ASP A 109 -12.28 14.32 -2.90
CA ASP A 109 -12.43 15.72 -2.50
C ASP A 109 -13.31 15.81 -1.25
N PRO A 110 -12.82 16.41 -0.17
CA PRO A 110 -13.56 16.42 1.07
C PRO A 110 -14.72 17.42 0.97
N PRO A 111 -15.85 17.13 1.62
CA PRO A 111 -17.11 17.88 1.45
C PRO A 111 -17.06 19.32 1.98
N SER A 112 -15.98 19.71 2.68
CA SER A 112 -15.79 21.07 3.15
C SER A 112 -14.32 21.49 3.12
N GLU A 113 -14.07 22.79 3.01
CA GLU A 113 -12.73 23.41 3.06
C GLU A 113 -11.99 23.12 4.37
N TYR A 114 -12.72 22.89 5.47
CA TYR A 114 -12.17 22.59 6.79
C TYR A 114 -11.90 21.11 7.04
N THR A 115 -12.39 20.21 6.17
CA THR A 115 -12.15 18.77 6.30
C THR A 115 -10.83 18.41 5.62
N GLN A 116 -9.88 17.89 6.39
CA GLN A 116 -8.61 17.44 5.83
C GLN A 116 -8.80 16.21 4.94
N THR A 117 -8.16 16.20 3.77
CA THR A 117 -7.91 15.00 2.98
C THR A 117 -6.97 14.12 3.77
N ARG A 118 -7.56 13.17 4.49
CA ARG A 118 -6.83 12.15 5.21
C ARG A 118 -7.67 10.89 5.21
N VAL A 119 -6.98 9.77 5.21
CA VAL A 119 -7.60 8.47 5.42
C VAL A 119 -8.37 8.47 6.73
N SER A 120 -9.63 8.01 6.68
CA SER A 120 -10.49 7.94 7.86
C SER A 120 -9.81 7.14 8.97
N PRO A 121 -9.74 7.66 10.22
CA PRO A 121 -9.15 6.94 11.35
C PRO A 121 -9.77 5.55 11.55
N TYR A 122 -11.07 5.40 11.27
CA TYR A 122 -11.75 4.11 11.35
C TYR A 122 -11.21 3.09 10.33
N ARG A 123 -10.91 3.52 9.10
CA ARG A 123 -10.32 2.66 8.06
C ARG A 123 -8.89 2.28 8.42
N LEU A 124 -8.13 3.21 8.99
CA LEU A 124 -6.76 2.98 9.45
C LEU A 124 -6.72 1.96 10.60
N VAL A 125 -7.57 2.14 11.61
CA VAL A 125 -7.68 1.20 12.74
C VAL A 125 -8.16 -0.17 12.26
N ALA A 126 -9.18 -0.24 11.39
CA ALA A 126 -9.66 -1.51 10.84
C ALA A 126 -8.55 -2.27 10.08
N HIS A 127 -7.77 -1.56 9.25
CA HIS A 127 -6.64 -2.12 8.53
C HIS A 127 -5.58 -2.67 9.49
N LEU A 128 -5.19 -1.88 10.50
CA LEU A 128 -4.20 -2.28 11.50
C LEU A 128 -4.67 -3.46 12.36
N THR A 129 -5.90 -3.42 12.87
CA THR A 129 -6.47 -4.52 13.66
C THR A 129 -6.56 -5.80 12.85
N SER A 130 -6.96 -5.72 11.56
CA SER A 130 -6.97 -6.89 10.70
C SER A 130 -5.57 -7.50 10.51
N ALA A 131 -4.52 -6.67 10.44
CA ALA A 131 -3.14 -7.14 10.34
C ALA A 131 -2.69 -7.90 11.60
N PHE A 132 -3.17 -7.53 12.79
CA PHE A 132 -2.84 -8.23 14.04
C PHE A 132 -3.63 -9.54 14.24
N VAL A 133 -4.76 -9.71 13.56
CA VAL A 133 -5.59 -10.92 13.65
C VAL A 133 -5.04 -12.05 12.77
N ILE A 134 -4.31 -11.70 11.71
CA ILE A 134 -3.65 -12.63 10.77
C ILE A 134 -2.40 -13.22 11.41
#